data_AF-A0A1V0RKZ8-F1
#
_entry.id   AF-A0A1V0RKZ8-F1
#
_cell.length_a   1.000
_cell.length_b   1.000
_cell.length_c   1.000
_cell.angle_alpha   90.00
_cell.angle_beta   90.00
_cell.angle_gamma   90.00
#
_symmetry.space_group_name_H-M   'P 1'
#
loop_
_entity.id
_entity.type
_entity.pdbx_description
1 polymer ?
#
loop_
_entity_poly.entity_id
_entity_poly.type
_entity_poly.pdbx_seq_one_letter_code
_entity_poly.pdbx_strand_id
1 'polypeptide(L)'
;MQDEEVLAALGASAGRRILGVGSVAGLGLTLLYLALVQSPSLGWQVFMVGFGGTCVFLAERMWRATAQWLVLTRDGLRDNTGRMIAPAAQIRSVDRGVFAFKPSNGFRILLTEKAPAVWQPGLWWRVGRSVGVGGVTAGTPAKYMAEQIQELITRQSQD
;
A
#
# COMPACT_ATOMS: atom_id res chain seq x y z
N MET A 1 21.06 -10.57 19.72
CA MET A 1 20.09 -10.25 18.65
C MET A 1 20.38 -8.81 18.29
N GLN A 2 21.24 -8.58 17.30
CA GLN A 2 21.73 -7.24 16.98
C GLN A 2 20.54 -6.34 16.65
N ASP A 3 20.50 -5.16 17.28
CA ASP A 3 19.56 -4.10 16.99
C ASP A 3 19.62 -3.76 15.49
N GLU A 4 18.71 -4.31 14.70
CA GLU A 4 18.48 -3.84 13.34
C GLU A 4 17.93 -2.41 13.46
N GLU A 5 18.84 -1.45 13.44
CA GLU A 5 18.58 -0.03 13.56
C GLU A 5 17.46 0.36 12.59
N VAL A 6 16.31 0.72 13.16
CA VAL A 6 15.15 1.16 12.40
C VAL A 6 15.40 2.58 11.93
N LEU A 7 15.63 2.75 10.63
CA LEU A 7 15.92 4.05 10.02
C LEU A 7 14.64 4.88 9.85
N ALA A 8 13.53 4.23 9.51
CA ALA A 8 12.22 4.87 9.39
C ALA A 8 11.09 3.85 9.52
N ALA A 9 9.94 4.28 10.03
CA ALA A 9 8.72 3.49 10.05
C ALA A 9 7.57 4.27 9.38
N LEU A 10 6.74 3.58 8.59
CA LEU A 10 5.63 4.17 7.85
C LEU A 10 4.38 3.31 8.00
N GLY A 11 3.40 3.84 8.71
CA GLY A 11 2.07 3.24 8.85
C GLY A 11 0.99 3.97 8.06
N ALA A 12 -0.19 3.35 7.98
CA ALA A 12 -1.39 4.03 7.53
C ALA A 12 -1.80 5.14 8.51
N SER A 13 -2.24 6.29 7.99
CA SER A 13 -2.89 7.32 8.79
C SER A 13 -4.27 6.82 9.23
N ALA A 14 -4.54 6.84 10.54
CA ALA A 14 -5.81 6.37 11.10
C ALA A 14 -7.03 7.05 10.45
N GLY A 15 -6.99 8.38 10.28
CA GLY A 15 -8.08 9.12 9.63
C GLY A 15 -8.30 8.73 8.17
N ARG A 16 -7.22 8.62 7.38
CA ARG A 16 -7.31 8.22 5.96
C ARG A 16 -7.77 6.77 5.81
N ARG A 17 -7.35 5.89 6.72
CA ARG A 17 -7.77 4.49 6.77
C ARG A 17 -9.27 4.38 7.03
N ILE A 18 -9.80 5.10 8.02
CA ILE A 18 -11.23 5.10 8.34
C ILE A 18 -12.05 5.66 7.17
N LEU A 19 -11.66 6.81 6.61
CA LEU A 19 -12.40 7.41 5.49
C LEU A 19 -12.36 6.55 4.24
N GLY A 20 -11.20 6.00 3.88
CA GLY A 20 -11.05 5.14 2.70
C GLY A 20 -11.81 3.83 2.82
N VAL A 21 -11.61 3.10 3.93
CA VAL A 21 -12.29 1.82 4.16
C VAL A 21 -13.79 2.03 4.36
N GLY A 22 -14.16 3.05 5.16
CA GLY A 22 -15.56 3.38 5.45
C GLY A 22 -16.35 3.75 4.20
N SER A 23 -15.76 4.51 3.27
CA SER A 23 -16.41 4.86 2.00
C SER A 23 -16.70 3.63 1.14
N VAL A 24 -15.72 2.72 0.99
CA VAL A 24 -15.88 1.50 0.18
C VAL A 24 -16.87 0.53 0.83
N ALA A 25 -16.79 0.36 2.16
CA ALA A 25 -17.74 -0.45 2.92
C ALA A 25 -19.16 0.13 2.82
N GLY A 26 -19.32 1.44 3.00
CA GLY A 26 -20.60 2.13 2.91
C GLY A 26 -21.24 2.00 1.54
N LEU A 27 -20.47 2.16 0.47
CA LEU A 27 -20.93 1.91 -0.90
C LEU A 27 -21.42 0.46 -1.06
N GLY A 28 -20.61 -0.52 -0.63
CA GLY A 28 -20.97 -1.94 -0.73
C GLY A 28 -22.25 -2.27 0.03
N LEU A 29 -22.37 -1.82 1.28
CA LEU A 29 -23.56 -2.02 2.12
C LEU A 29 -24.79 -1.34 1.53
N THR A 30 -24.65 -0.15 0.95
CA THR A 30 -25.74 0.58 0.30
C THR A 30 -26.26 -0.19 -0.91
N LEU A 31 -25.37 -0.73 -1.75
CA LEU A 31 -25.76 -1.54 -2.91
C LEU A 31 -26.47 -2.83 -2.50
N LEU A 32 -25.95 -3.51 -1.48
CA LEU A 32 -26.59 -4.72 -0.93
C LEU A 32 -27.97 -4.40 -0.35
N TYR A 33 -28.11 -3.30 0.38
CA TYR A 33 -29.38 -2.84 0.92
C TYR A 33 -30.40 -2.55 -0.18
N LEU A 34 -30.00 -1.79 -1.21
CA LEU A 34 -30.88 -1.47 -2.33
C LEU A 34 -31.29 -2.71 -3.13
N ALA A 35 -30.40 -3.70 -3.25
CA ALA A 35 -30.72 -4.97 -3.91
C ALA A 35 -31.82 -5.76 -3.20
N LEU A 36 -31.98 -5.57 -1.89
CA LEU A 36 -33.01 -6.21 -1.07
C LEU A 36 -34.33 -5.42 -1.06
N VAL A 37 -34.26 -4.09 -1.06
CA VAL A 37 -35.44 -3.23 -0.83
C VAL A 37 -36.14 -2.78 -2.12
N GLN A 38 -35.38 -2.50 -3.19
CA GLN A 38 -35.94 -1.84 -4.39
C GLN A 38 -36.52 -2.81 -5.43
N SER A 39 -36.61 -4.11 -5.13
CA SER A 39 -37.06 -5.18 -6.06
C SER A 39 -36.57 -4.97 -7.51
N PRO A 40 -35.24 -4.82 -7.74
CA PRO A 40 -34.72 -4.55 -9.07
C PRO A 40 -34.93 -5.74 -10.02
N SER A 41 -34.81 -5.50 -11.33
CA SER A 41 -34.78 -6.59 -12.30
C SER A 41 -33.64 -7.56 -11.99
N LEU A 42 -33.81 -8.85 -12.31
CA LEU A 42 -32.88 -9.92 -11.92
C LEU A 42 -31.43 -9.60 -12.30
N GLY A 43 -31.19 -9.07 -13.51
CA GLY A 43 -29.84 -8.69 -13.95
C GLY A 43 -29.22 -7.58 -13.09
N TRP A 44 -30.03 -6.59 -12.71
CA TRP A 44 -29.54 -5.48 -11.89
C TRP A 44 -29.34 -5.91 -10.44
N GLN A 45 -30.22 -6.77 -9.92
CA GLN A 45 -30.08 -7.40 -8.61
C GLN A 45 -28.77 -8.18 -8.49
N VAL A 46 -28.47 -9.04 -9.48
CA VAL A 46 -27.24 -9.85 -9.52
C VAL A 46 -26.00 -8.95 -9.52
N PHE A 47 -25.99 -7.89 -10.33
CA PHE A 47 -24.88 -6.94 -10.30
C PHE A 47 -24.77 -6.24 -8.95
N MET A 48 -25.87 -5.75 -8.37
CA MET A 48 -25.81 -5.01 -7.11
C MET A 48 -25.30 -5.89 -5.97
N VAL A 49 -25.73 -7.15 -5.94
CA VAL A 49 -25.22 -8.16 -4.99
C VAL A 49 -23.74 -8.45 -5.25
N GLY A 50 -23.35 -8.73 -6.49
CA GLY A 50 -21.97 -9.07 -6.84
C GLY A 50 -20.99 -7.91 -6.61
N PHE A 51 -21.34 -6.71 -7.08
CA PHE A 51 -20.54 -5.51 -6.92
C PHE A 51 -20.53 -5.02 -5.47
N GLY A 52 -21.68 -5.02 -4.79
CA GLY A 52 -21.77 -4.69 -3.37
C GLY A 52 -20.93 -5.64 -2.50
N GLY A 53 -21.02 -6.95 -2.75
CA GLY A 53 -20.18 -7.95 -2.09
C GLY A 53 -18.69 -7.74 -2.38
N THR A 54 -18.32 -7.41 -3.62
CA THR A 54 -16.93 -7.08 -3.99
C THR A 54 -16.43 -5.84 -3.24
N CYS A 55 -17.24 -4.80 -3.10
CA CYS A 55 -16.89 -3.61 -2.32
C CYS A 55 -16.65 -3.96 -0.85
N VAL A 56 -17.55 -4.72 -0.22
CA VAL A 56 -17.38 -5.15 1.18
C VAL A 56 -16.11 -5.99 1.36
N PHE A 57 -15.86 -6.93 0.45
CA PHE A 57 -14.65 -7.74 0.43
C PHE A 57 -13.38 -6.87 0.31
N LEU A 58 -13.36 -5.91 -0.62
CA LEU A 58 -12.23 -5.01 -0.79
C LEU A 58 -12.01 -4.10 0.42
N ALA A 59 -13.08 -3.60 1.04
CA ALA A 59 -13.00 -2.78 2.24
C ALA A 59 -12.34 -3.55 3.39
N GLU A 60 -12.77 -4.79 3.60
CA GLU A 60 -12.24 -5.67 4.65
C GLU A 60 -10.79 -6.10 4.36
N ARG A 61 -10.46 -6.39 3.09
CA ARG A 61 -9.09 -6.65 2.64
C ARG A 61 -8.17 -5.45 2.84
N MET A 62 -8.67 -4.24 2.58
CA MET A 62 -7.96 -2.97 2.78
C MET A 62 -7.79 -2.66 4.28
N TRP A 63 -8.80 -2.94 5.11
CA TRP A 63 -8.71 -2.79 6.56
C TRP A 63 -7.57 -3.62 7.15
N ARG A 64 -7.44 -4.88 6.73
CA ARG A 64 -6.33 -5.75 7.16
C ARG A 64 -4.99 -5.29 6.63
N ALA A 65 -4.89 -4.97 5.34
CA ALA A 65 -3.63 -4.53 4.73
C ALA A 65 -3.07 -3.28 5.41
N THR A 66 -3.95 -2.31 5.71
CA THR A 66 -3.58 -1.03 6.32
C THR A 66 -3.36 -1.10 7.83
N ALA A 67 -3.59 -2.26 8.47
CA ALA A 67 -3.17 -2.51 9.84
C ALA A 67 -1.65 -2.79 9.95
N GLN A 68 -1.00 -3.11 8.82
CA GLN A 68 0.43 -3.30 8.75
C GLN A 68 1.15 -1.94 8.70
N TRP A 69 2.41 -1.94 9.14
CA TRP A 69 3.34 -0.82 8.93
C TRP A 69 4.61 -1.32 8.27
N LEU A 70 5.28 -0.40 7.59
CA LEU A 70 6.52 -0.63 6.87
C LEU A 70 7.68 -0.14 7.72
N VAL A 71 8.77 -0.88 7.71
CA VAL A 71 9.99 -0.59 8.46
C VAL A 71 11.14 -0.57 7.46
N LEU A 72 11.88 0.53 7.45
CA LEU A 72 13.12 0.66 6.70
C LEU A 72 14.28 0.36 7.64
N THR A 73 15.13 -0.55 7.21
CA THR A 73 16.38 -0.92 7.89
C THR A 73 17.54 -0.89 6.91
N ARG A 74 18.76 -1.13 7.40
CA ARG A 74 19.96 -1.21 6.56
C ARG A 74 19.86 -2.31 5.50
N ASP A 75 19.16 -3.41 5.80
CA ASP A 75 18.95 -4.52 4.87
C ASP A 75 17.86 -4.25 3.82
N GLY A 76 17.04 -3.22 4.03
CA GLY A 76 16.00 -2.80 3.08
C GLY A 76 14.65 -2.50 3.73
N LEU A 77 13.65 -2.38 2.87
CA LEU A 77 12.26 -2.13 3.25
C LEU A 77 11.54 -3.46 3.51
N ARG A 78 10.90 -3.57 4.66
CA ARG A 78 10.10 -4.74 5.08
C ARG A 78 8.80 -4.33 5.73
N ASP A 79 7.85 -5.26 5.85
CA ASP A 79 6.67 -5.05 6.68
C ASP A 79 6.91 -5.53 8.12
N ASN A 80 5.99 -5.19 9.01
CA ASN A 80 6.00 -5.60 10.42
C ASN A 80 5.84 -7.10 10.66
N THR A 81 5.53 -7.89 9.63
CA THR A 81 5.50 -9.36 9.71
C THR A 81 6.85 -10.00 9.36
N GLY A 82 7.86 -9.17 9.07
CA GLY A 82 9.20 -9.60 8.67
C GLY A 82 9.33 -9.86 7.17
N ARG A 83 8.29 -9.58 6.36
CA ARG A 83 8.35 -9.80 4.92
C ARG A 83 9.24 -8.75 4.27
N MET A 84 10.30 -9.18 3.60
CA MET A 84 11.13 -8.31 2.77
C MET A 84 10.34 -7.80 1.54
N ILE A 85 10.17 -6.49 1.45
CA ILE A 85 9.47 -5.80 0.36
C ILE A 85 10.46 -5.41 -0.74
N ALA A 86 11.56 -4.80 -0.35
CA ALA A 86 12.64 -4.37 -1.25
C ALA A 86 13.98 -4.47 -0.50
N PRO A 87 14.80 -5.50 -0.78
CA PRO A 87 16.15 -5.60 -0.22
C PRO A 87 16.98 -4.40 -0.65
N ALA A 88 17.78 -3.82 0.24
CA ALA A 88 18.56 -2.62 -0.03
C ALA A 88 19.46 -2.81 -1.26
N ALA A 89 20.12 -3.97 -1.40
CA ALA A 89 20.98 -4.30 -2.54
C ALA A 89 20.23 -4.38 -3.89
N GLN A 90 18.90 -4.51 -3.89
CA GLN A 90 18.08 -4.54 -5.10
C GLN A 90 17.43 -3.19 -5.42
N ILE A 91 17.57 -2.18 -4.57
CA ILE A 91 16.97 -0.88 -4.79
C ILE A 91 17.82 -0.12 -5.81
N ARG A 92 17.28 0.08 -7.02
CA ARG A 92 17.95 0.84 -8.09
C ARG A 92 17.71 2.34 -7.96
N SER A 93 16.47 2.74 -7.69
CA SER A 93 16.11 4.15 -7.54
C SER A 93 14.83 4.30 -6.73
N VAL A 94 14.67 5.48 -6.12
CA VAL A 94 13.42 5.91 -5.49
C VAL A 94 12.90 7.15 -6.19
N ASP A 95 11.60 7.14 -6.54
CA ASP A 95 10.94 8.22 -7.24
C ASP A 95 9.82 8.84 -6.37
N ARG A 96 9.88 10.16 -6.25
CA ARG A 96 8.96 11.03 -5.50
C ARG A 96 8.34 12.13 -6.37
N GLY A 97 8.65 12.15 -7.67
CA GLY A 97 8.25 13.21 -8.59
C GLY A 97 6.74 13.26 -8.82
N VAL A 98 6.25 14.41 -9.31
CA VAL A 98 4.84 14.63 -9.66
C VAL A 98 4.43 13.79 -10.89
N PHE A 99 5.41 13.43 -11.72
CA PHE A 99 5.27 12.56 -12.90
C PHE A 99 5.60 11.09 -12.62
N ALA A 100 5.99 10.77 -11.39
CA ALA A 100 6.10 9.39 -10.96
C ALA A 100 4.68 8.83 -10.86
N PHE A 101 4.42 7.66 -11.42
CA PHE A 101 3.23 6.86 -11.05
C PHE A 101 3.37 6.43 -9.58
N LYS A 102 3.23 7.38 -8.65
CA LYS A 102 3.33 7.18 -7.21
C LYS A 102 1.93 7.12 -6.61
N PRO A 103 1.70 6.21 -5.66
CA PRO A 103 0.47 6.23 -4.89
C PRO A 103 0.37 7.54 -4.09
N SER A 104 -0.86 7.99 -3.80
CA SER A 104 -1.12 9.20 -3.03
C SER A 104 -0.32 9.22 -1.74
N ASN A 105 0.37 10.33 -1.44
CA ASN A 105 1.21 10.50 -0.24
C ASN A 105 2.28 9.40 -0.06
N GLY A 106 2.82 8.92 -1.17
CA GLY A 106 3.78 7.84 -1.22
C GLY A 106 4.97 8.09 -2.13
N PHE A 107 5.71 7.03 -2.39
CA PHE A 107 6.86 6.99 -3.30
C PHE A 107 6.89 5.66 -4.05
N ARG A 108 7.70 5.57 -5.10
CA ARG A 108 7.92 4.35 -5.87
C ARG A 108 9.39 3.95 -5.79
N ILE A 109 9.64 2.67 -5.58
CA ILE A 109 10.97 2.07 -5.68
C ILE A 109 11.05 1.29 -6.99
N LEU A 110 12.13 1.47 -7.73
CA LEU A 110 12.50 0.61 -8.84
C LEU A 110 13.55 -0.40 -8.38
N LEU A 111 13.29 -1.68 -8.60
CA LEU A 111 14.19 -2.78 -8.29
C LEU A 111 15.11 -3.11 -9.47
N THR A 112 16.29 -3.65 -9.17
CA THR A 112 17.23 -4.20 -10.15
C THR A 112 16.66 -5.45 -10.83
N GLU A 113 15.98 -6.30 -10.08
CA GLU A 113 15.42 -7.57 -10.55
C GLU A 113 13.88 -7.61 -10.45
N LYS A 114 13.26 -8.56 -11.16
CA LYS A 114 11.82 -8.81 -11.05
C LYS A 114 11.54 -9.56 -9.75
N ALA A 115 10.50 -9.14 -9.04
CA ALA A 115 10.05 -9.78 -7.80
C ALA A 115 8.58 -10.25 -7.91
N PRO A 116 8.16 -11.24 -7.09
CA PRO A 116 6.79 -11.73 -7.09
C PRO A 116 5.77 -10.60 -6.86
N ALA A 117 4.65 -10.66 -7.58
CA ALA A 117 3.61 -9.67 -7.47
C ALA A 117 2.92 -9.74 -6.11
N VAL A 118 2.73 -8.59 -5.47
CA VAL A 118 2.08 -8.47 -4.16
C VAL A 118 1.21 -7.24 -4.18
N TRP A 119 0.03 -7.35 -3.58
CA TRP A 119 -0.85 -6.21 -3.40
C TRP A 119 -1.35 -6.15 -1.96
N GLN A 120 -0.97 -5.08 -1.28
CA GLN A 120 -1.52 -4.69 0.01
C GLN A 120 -2.33 -3.40 -0.18
N PRO A 121 -3.64 -3.51 -0.47
CA PRO A 121 -4.47 -2.38 -0.84
C PRO A 121 -4.38 -1.25 0.19
N GLY A 122 -4.20 -0.02 -0.30
CA GLY A 122 -4.07 1.18 0.53
C GLY A 122 -2.71 1.40 1.20
N LEU A 123 -1.78 0.44 1.14
CA LEU A 123 -0.47 0.56 1.79
C LEU A 123 0.71 0.42 0.81
N TRP A 124 0.79 -0.69 0.07
CA TRP A 124 1.86 -0.88 -0.91
C TRP A 124 1.52 -1.97 -1.93
N TRP A 125 2.26 -1.98 -3.03
CA TRP A 125 2.17 -3.00 -4.06
C TRP A 125 3.52 -3.24 -4.69
N ARG A 126 3.68 -4.42 -5.29
CA ARG A 126 4.85 -4.81 -6.07
C ARG A 126 4.40 -5.54 -7.32
N VAL A 127 4.87 -5.10 -8.47
CA VAL A 127 4.62 -5.73 -9.78
C VAL A 127 5.87 -5.60 -10.63
N GLY A 128 6.40 -6.73 -11.10
CA GLY A 128 7.64 -6.78 -11.88
C GLY A 128 8.81 -6.21 -11.09
N ARG A 129 9.35 -5.07 -11.55
CA ARG A 129 10.46 -4.37 -10.90
C ARG A 129 10.00 -3.18 -10.06
N SER A 130 8.70 -2.92 -9.97
CA SER A 130 8.17 -1.70 -9.37
C SER A 130 7.52 -2.01 -8.04
N VAL A 131 7.88 -1.24 -7.02
CA VAL A 131 7.22 -1.24 -5.72
C VAL A 131 6.63 0.15 -5.50
N GLY A 132 5.32 0.25 -5.32
CA GLY A 132 4.68 1.49 -4.91
C GLY A 132 4.33 1.42 -3.43
N VAL A 133 4.77 2.41 -2.65
CA VAL A 133 4.44 2.55 -1.22
C VAL A 133 3.59 3.79 -1.06
N GLY A 134 2.33 3.64 -0.62
CA GLY A 134 1.44 4.75 -0.34
C GLY A 134 -0.05 4.40 -0.41
N GLY A 135 -0.89 5.43 -0.46
CA GLY A 135 -2.35 5.31 -0.44
C GLY A 135 -2.90 6.03 0.78
N VAL A 136 -3.10 5.29 1.89
CA VAL A 136 -3.53 5.88 3.17
C VAL A 136 -2.37 6.26 4.09
N THR A 137 -1.12 6.13 3.64
CA THR A 137 0.08 6.53 4.39
C THR A 137 0.10 8.03 4.68
N ALA A 138 0.82 8.44 5.72
CA ALA A 138 1.07 9.85 6.01
C ALA A 138 2.16 10.42 5.07
N GLY A 139 1.91 11.61 4.51
CA GLY A 139 2.79 12.19 3.48
C GLY A 139 4.18 12.57 3.98
N THR A 140 4.27 13.20 5.17
CA THR A 140 5.56 13.61 5.75
C THR A 140 6.45 12.39 6.10
N PRO A 141 5.96 11.37 6.82
CA PRO A 141 6.75 10.16 7.07
C PRO A 141 7.11 9.40 5.79
N ALA A 142 6.25 9.36 4.78
CA ALA A 142 6.57 8.74 3.49
C ALA A 142 7.69 9.49 2.75
N LYS A 143 7.68 10.82 2.82
CA LYS A 143 8.76 11.66 2.27
C LYS A 143 10.09 11.38 2.98
N TYR A 144 10.08 11.38 4.31
CA TYR A 144 11.26 11.07 5.11
C TYR A 144 11.82 9.68 4.79
N MET A 145 10.96 8.66 4.71
CA MET A 145 11.37 7.29 4.35
C MET A 145 11.99 7.23 2.94
N ALA A 146 11.45 7.98 1.97
CA ALA A 146 12.04 8.04 0.63
C ALA A 146 13.43 8.71 0.64
N GLU A 147 13.64 9.74 1.45
CA GLU A 147 14.95 10.40 1.64
C GLU A 147 15.96 9.43 2.25
N GLN A 148 15.58 8.67 3.28
CA GLN A 148 16.44 7.63 3.86
C GLN A 148 16.80 6.53 2.85
N ILE A 149 15.85 6.12 2.00
CA ILE A 149 16.13 5.16 0.91
C ILE A 149 17.13 5.75 -0.09
N GLN A 150 16.98 7.03 -0.44
CA GLN A 150 17.92 7.69 -1.35
C GLN A 150 19.33 7.72 -0.77
N GLU A 151 19.47 7.97 0.53
CA GLU A 151 20.76 7.94 1.22
C GLU A 151 21.38 6.53 1.21
N LEU A 152 20.58 5.48 1.44
CA LEU A 152 21.04 4.08 1.34
C LEU A 152 21.60 3.75 -0.05
N ILE A 153 20.90 4.18 -1.11
CA ILE A 153 21.36 3.99 -2.50
C ILE A 153 22.69 4.69 -2.73
N THR A 154 22.82 5.95 -2.26
CA THR A 154 24.05 6.73 -2.44
C THR A 154 25.23 6.09 -1.72
N ARG A 155 25.05 5.60 -0.49
CA ARG A 155 26.12 4.91 0.25
C ARG A 155 26.60 3.65 -0.47
N GLN A 156 25.68 2.83 -0.97
CA GLN A 156 26.01 1.62 -1.74
C GLN A 156 26.75 1.89 -3.05
N SER A 157 26.62 3.08 -3.63
CA SER A 157 27.35 3.45 -4.85
C SER A 157 28.78 3.94 -4.59
N GLN A 158 29.13 4.23 -3.34
CA GLN A 158 30.45 4.72 -2.92
C GLN A 158 31.37 3.60 -2.42
N ASP A 159 30.80 2.45 -2.04
CA ASP A 159 31.48 1.21 -1.67
C ASP A 159 31.71 0.31 -2.90
#